data_AF-A0A847EI59-F1
#
_entry.id   AF-A0A847EI59-F1
#
_cell.length_a   1.000
_cell.length_b   1.000
_cell.length_c   1.000
_cell.angle_alpha   90.00
_cell.angle_beta   90.00
_cell.angle_gamma   90.00
#
_symmetry.space_group_name_H-M   'P 1'
#
loop_
_entity.id
_entity.type
_entity.pdbx_description
1 polymer ?
#
loop_
_entity_poly.entity_id
_entity_poly.type
_entity_poly.pdbx_seq_one_letter_code
_entity_poly.pdbx_strand_id
1 'polypeptide(L)'
;MASQNKAVFWDFDGTLVIDSKWSGGLLQALDALHPGHNQTHETLKANFSRRFPWHFAEKYHPELSAPEAWWNLVRPLLAEAVEKAGYNPKESLLMAEMAHQSILRPDNYRLYDDTLPVLENLKSKGWRHYIVSNNFPELADIVRRMPFGNLFNGCISSGEVGYDKPNPGIFRYARYLAGNPEKVWMVGDNITADVRGAESAGIPAILVREPAKEPVAYHAPALEEAAEIIENNS
;
A
#
# COMPACT_ATOMS: atom_id res chain seq x y z
N MET A 1 -2.80 -8.62 35.04
CA MET A 1 -1.74 -8.79 34.03
C MET A 1 -1.88 -7.63 33.07
N ALA A 2 -0.84 -6.80 32.88
CA ALA A 2 -0.89 -5.80 31.82
C ALA A 2 -1.04 -6.57 30.50
N SER A 3 -2.09 -6.30 29.72
CA SER A 3 -2.21 -6.89 28.38
C SER A 3 -0.96 -6.49 27.61
N GLN A 4 -0.14 -7.46 27.18
CA GLN A 4 1.02 -7.16 26.34
C GLN A 4 0.54 -6.33 25.16
N ASN A 5 1.10 -5.13 25.01
CA ASN A 5 0.70 -4.22 23.95
C ASN A 5 1.35 -4.69 22.65
N LYS A 6 0.60 -5.41 21.81
CA LYS A 6 1.09 -5.98 20.54
C LYS A 6 0.45 -5.29 19.33
N ALA A 7 1.21 -5.08 18.26
CA ALA A 7 0.71 -4.51 17.01
C ALA A 7 1.31 -5.17 15.76
N VAL A 8 0.55 -5.24 14.68
CA VAL A 8 1.05 -5.61 13.35
C VAL A 8 0.83 -4.44 12.41
N PHE A 9 1.90 -4.05 11.73
CA PHE A 9 1.92 -3.06 10.67
C PHE A 9 1.84 -3.81 9.35
N TRP A 10 0.84 -3.46 8.55
CA TRP A 10 0.57 -4.10 7.28
C TRP A 10 0.84 -3.10 6.17
N ASP A 11 1.61 -3.49 5.18
CA ASP A 11 1.46 -2.88 3.87
C ASP A 11 0.03 -3.16 3.31
N PHE A 12 -0.39 -2.39 2.31
CA PHE A 12 -1.73 -2.47 1.74
C PHE A 12 -1.73 -3.18 0.39
N ASP A 13 -1.15 -2.59 -0.65
CA ASP A 13 -1.20 -3.09 -2.03
C ASP A 13 -0.16 -4.19 -2.28
N GLY A 14 -0.60 -5.34 -2.79
CA GLY A 14 0.25 -6.53 -2.89
C GLY A 14 0.28 -7.33 -1.58
N THR A 15 -0.18 -6.76 -0.46
CA THR A 15 -0.18 -7.41 0.85
C THR A 15 -1.60 -7.83 1.29
N LEU A 16 -2.49 -6.87 1.54
CA LEU A 16 -3.89 -7.11 1.95
C LEU A 16 -4.84 -7.11 0.75
N VAL A 17 -4.55 -6.26 -0.23
CA VAL A 17 -5.30 -6.14 -1.48
C VAL A 17 -4.39 -6.45 -2.66
N ILE A 18 -4.95 -6.95 -3.75
CA ILE A 18 -4.18 -7.25 -4.96
C ILE A 18 -3.74 -5.93 -5.63
N ASP A 19 -2.45 -5.78 -5.90
CA ASP A 19 -1.89 -4.57 -6.52
C ASP A 19 -2.30 -4.42 -7.99
N SER A 20 -3.41 -3.72 -8.20
CA SER A 20 -3.90 -3.40 -9.54
C SER A 20 -4.45 -1.98 -9.67
N LYS A 21 -4.52 -1.18 -8.59
CA LYS A 21 -5.29 0.08 -8.59
C LYS A 21 -4.86 1.08 -9.67
N TRP A 22 -3.56 1.28 -9.86
CA TRP A 22 -3.04 2.31 -10.76
C TRP A 22 -3.33 1.98 -12.22
N SER A 23 -2.90 0.80 -12.67
CA SER A 23 -3.16 0.36 -14.04
C SER A 23 -4.62 -0.06 -14.24
N GLY A 24 -5.31 -0.54 -13.19
CA GLY A 24 -6.73 -0.87 -13.22
C GLY A 24 -7.62 0.35 -13.40
N GLY A 25 -7.33 1.46 -12.72
CA GLY A 25 -8.05 2.72 -12.96
C GLY A 25 -7.88 3.22 -14.39
N LEU A 26 -6.66 3.11 -14.95
CA LEU A 26 -6.39 3.45 -16.34
C LEU A 26 -7.08 2.49 -17.33
N LEU A 27 -7.10 1.19 -17.06
CA LEU A 27 -7.83 0.21 -17.88
C LEU A 27 -9.33 0.49 -17.88
N GLN A 28 -9.93 0.78 -16.73
CA GLN A 28 -11.36 1.14 -16.67
C GLN A 28 -11.67 2.39 -17.50
N ALA A 29 -10.77 3.38 -17.50
CA ALA A 29 -10.92 4.57 -18.34
C ALA A 29 -10.78 4.24 -19.84
N LEU A 30 -9.83 3.38 -20.19
CA LEU A 30 -9.63 2.90 -21.55
C LEU A 30 -10.81 2.05 -22.05
N ASP A 31 -11.34 1.14 -21.24
CA ASP A 31 -12.53 0.33 -21.56
C ASP A 31 -13.74 1.22 -21.87
N ALA A 32 -13.87 2.33 -21.15
CA ALA A 32 -14.98 3.27 -21.31
C ALA A 32 -14.83 4.18 -22.55
N LEU A 33 -13.61 4.63 -22.89
CA LEU A 33 -13.37 5.59 -23.98
C LEU A 33 -12.94 4.94 -25.30
N HIS A 34 -12.23 3.82 -25.24
CA HIS A 34 -11.71 3.06 -26.39
C HIS A 34 -12.02 1.57 -26.24
N PRO A 35 -13.31 1.17 -26.28
CA PRO A 35 -13.67 -0.24 -26.20
C PRO A 35 -12.97 -1.04 -27.30
N GLY A 36 -12.28 -2.12 -26.91
CA GLY A 36 -11.48 -2.96 -27.82
C GLY A 36 -10.00 -2.59 -27.93
N HIS A 37 -9.49 -1.71 -27.05
CA HIS A 37 -8.04 -1.51 -26.91
C HIS A 37 -7.30 -2.81 -26.55
N ASN A 38 -5.99 -2.84 -26.80
CA ASN A 38 -5.11 -3.98 -26.49
C ASN A 38 -4.23 -3.78 -25.25
N GLN A 39 -4.43 -2.69 -24.50
CA GLN A 39 -3.67 -2.43 -23.27
C GLN A 39 -4.00 -3.44 -22.16
N THR A 40 -3.01 -3.77 -21.35
CA THR A 40 -3.12 -4.66 -20.18
C THR A 40 -2.51 -4.00 -18.95
N HIS A 41 -2.68 -4.62 -17.77
CA HIS A 41 -2.00 -4.14 -16.56
C HIS A 41 -0.48 -4.08 -16.74
N GLU A 42 0.10 -5.05 -17.45
CA GLU A 42 1.54 -5.14 -17.69
C GLU A 42 2.02 -4.02 -18.63
N THR A 43 1.34 -3.80 -19.76
CA THR A 43 1.74 -2.75 -20.71
C THR A 43 1.66 -1.36 -20.10
N LEU A 44 0.61 -1.09 -19.31
CA LEU A 44 0.47 0.19 -18.62
C LEU A 44 1.48 0.36 -17.48
N LYS A 45 1.70 -0.70 -16.67
CA LYS A 45 2.71 -0.66 -15.60
C LYS A 45 4.11 -0.37 -16.16
N ALA A 46 4.45 -0.92 -17.32
CA ALA A 46 5.72 -0.66 -18.00
C ALA A 46 5.90 0.81 -18.43
N ASN A 47 4.80 1.54 -18.63
CA ASN A 47 4.83 2.94 -19.04
C ASN A 47 4.93 3.93 -17.87
N PHE A 48 4.70 3.49 -16.62
CA PHE A 48 4.79 4.36 -15.45
C PHE A 48 6.20 4.92 -15.28
N SER A 49 6.28 6.23 -15.03
CA SER A 49 7.54 6.89 -14.76
C SER A 49 8.05 6.59 -13.35
N ARG A 50 9.36 6.74 -13.14
CA ARG A 50 9.99 6.64 -11.80
C ARG A 50 9.95 7.97 -11.03
N ARG A 51 8.84 8.70 -11.12
CA ARG A 51 8.67 10.06 -10.57
C ARG A 51 7.58 10.19 -9.51
N PHE A 52 6.91 9.08 -9.17
CA PHE A 52 6.00 9.05 -8.02
C PHE A 52 6.76 9.35 -6.71
N PRO A 53 6.07 9.87 -5.67
CA PRO A 53 6.70 10.27 -4.41
C PRO A 53 7.62 9.21 -3.79
N TRP A 54 7.17 7.95 -3.76
CA TRP A 54 7.94 6.83 -3.20
C TRP A 54 9.24 6.48 -3.94
N HIS A 55 9.49 7.03 -5.13
CA HIS A 55 10.79 6.92 -5.79
C HIS A 55 11.86 7.85 -5.20
N PHE A 56 11.45 8.76 -4.31
CA PHE A 56 12.32 9.71 -3.60
C PHE A 56 12.16 9.56 -2.07
N ALA A 57 11.95 8.33 -1.59
CA ALA A 57 11.62 8.02 -0.20
C ALA A 57 12.66 8.50 0.83
N GLU A 58 13.88 8.85 0.42
CA GLU A 58 14.85 9.52 1.29
C GLU A 58 14.41 10.92 1.73
N LYS A 59 13.46 11.54 1.01
CA LYS A 59 12.97 12.89 1.26
C LYS A 59 11.71 12.89 2.10
N TYR A 60 11.52 14.00 2.80
CA TYR A 60 10.27 14.33 3.46
C TYR A 60 9.44 15.23 2.53
N HIS A 61 8.17 14.88 2.32
CA HIS A 61 7.24 15.51 1.38
C HIS A 61 5.99 16.11 2.06
N PRO A 62 6.13 17.04 3.02
CA PRO A 62 4.97 17.66 3.68
C PRO A 62 4.09 18.46 2.70
N GLU A 63 4.66 18.93 1.60
CA GLU A 63 3.94 19.65 0.55
C GLU A 63 2.91 18.76 -0.18
N LEU A 64 3.05 17.45 -0.09
CA LEU A 64 2.14 16.47 -0.70
C LEU A 64 1.09 15.94 0.29
N SER A 65 1.08 16.42 1.54
CA SER A 65 0.17 15.96 2.60
C SER A 65 -1.32 16.26 2.35
N ALA A 66 -1.62 17.16 1.41
CA ALA A 66 -2.99 17.49 1.01
C ALA A 66 -3.41 16.70 -0.23
N PRO A 67 -4.63 16.10 -0.26
CA PRO A 67 -5.18 15.39 -1.42
C PRO A 67 -4.97 16.10 -2.76
N GLU A 68 -5.35 17.38 -2.84
CA GLU A 68 -5.23 18.15 -4.08
C GLU A 68 -3.78 18.29 -4.54
N ALA A 69 -2.85 18.58 -3.63
CA ALA A 69 -1.43 18.71 -3.95
C ALA A 69 -0.86 17.36 -4.44
N TRP A 70 -1.22 16.27 -3.78
CA TRP A 70 -0.81 14.92 -4.13
C TRP A 70 -1.29 14.54 -5.54
N TRP A 71 -2.58 14.75 -5.83
CA TRP A 71 -3.16 14.42 -7.14
C TRP A 71 -2.76 15.39 -8.25
N ASN A 72 -2.38 16.63 -7.94
CA ASN A 72 -1.76 17.56 -8.90
C ASN A 72 -0.40 17.05 -9.39
N LEU A 73 0.35 16.33 -8.54
CA LEU A 73 1.58 15.67 -8.95
C LEU A 73 1.31 14.38 -9.73
N VAL A 74 0.38 13.54 -9.26
CA VAL A 74 0.25 12.16 -9.74
C VAL A 74 -0.59 12.02 -11.01
N ARG A 75 -1.66 12.81 -11.19
CA ARG A 75 -2.49 12.73 -12.41
C ARG A 75 -1.69 12.95 -13.71
N PRO A 76 -0.78 13.94 -13.81
CA PRO A 76 0.09 14.05 -14.97
C PRO A 76 0.99 12.82 -15.23
N LEU A 77 1.42 12.11 -14.19
CA LEU A 77 2.22 10.89 -14.35
C LEU A 77 1.39 9.72 -14.89
N LEU A 78 0.11 9.63 -14.49
CA LEU A 78 -0.83 8.66 -15.06
C LEU A 78 -1.12 8.99 -16.52
N ALA A 79 -1.32 10.27 -16.86
CA ALA A 79 -1.52 10.70 -18.24
C ALA A 79 -0.31 10.37 -19.12
N GLU A 80 0.92 10.61 -18.65
CA GLU A 80 2.14 10.24 -19.37
C GLU A 80 2.20 8.73 -19.70
N ALA A 81 1.73 7.87 -18.79
CA ALA A 81 1.71 6.43 -19.02
C ALA A 81 0.75 6.03 -20.16
N VAL A 82 -0.38 6.74 -20.27
CA VAL A 82 -1.35 6.58 -21.36
C VAL A 82 -0.82 7.18 -22.66
N GLU A 83 -0.13 8.33 -22.61
CA GLU A 83 0.52 8.91 -23.80
C GLU A 83 1.57 7.96 -24.40
N LYS A 84 2.39 7.33 -23.54
CA LYS A 84 3.34 6.28 -23.97
C LYS A 84 2.65 5.04 -24.54
N ALA A 85 1.39 4.81 -24.20
CA ALA A 85 0.57 3.76 -24.80
C ALA A 85 -0.01 4.14 -26.17
N GLY A 86 0.25 5.37 -26.66
CA GLY A 86 -0.09 5.83 -28.01
C GLY A 86 -1.30 6.74 -28.12
N TYR A 87 -1.88 7.19 -26.99
CA TYR A 87 -3.02 8.10 -26.99
C TYR A 87 -2.57 9.57 -26.94
N ASN A 88 -3.40 10.48 -27.43
CA ASN A 88 -3.04 11.91 -27.46
C ASN A 88 -3.15 12.56 -26.06
N PRO A 89 -2.43 13.66 -25.79
CA PRO A 89 -2.37 14.26 -24.46
C PRO A 89 -3.71 14.66 -23.85
N LYS A 90 -4.67 15.14 -24.66
CA LYS A 90 -5.97 15.57 -24.16
C LYS A 90 -6.79 14.39 -23.62
N GLU A 91 -6.81 13.29 -24.36
CA GLU A 91 -7.48 12.05 -23.94
C GLU A 91 -6.76 11.40 -22.75
N SER A 92 -5.43 11.40 -22.75
CA SER A 92 -4.63 10.86 -21.64
C SER A 92 -4.90 11.57 -20.31
N LEU A 93 -5.05 12.90 -20.32
CA LEU A 93 -5.44 13.66 -19.13
C LEU A 93 -6.86 13.32 -18.66
N LEU A 94 -7.80 13.14 -19.58
CA LEU A 94 -9.16 12.72 -19.24
C LEU A 94 -9.16 11.32 -18.60
N MET A 95 -8.41 10.37 -19.17
CA MET A 95 -8.26 9.03 -18.61
C MET A 95 -7.58 9.02 -17.25
N ALA A 96 -6.58 9.88 -17.05
CA ALA A 96 -5.93 10.04 -15.74
C ALA A 96 -6.91 10.57 -14.68
N GLU A 97 -7.81 11.49 -15.03
CA GLU A 97 -8.86 11.96 -14.13
C GLU A 97 -9.88 10.85 -13.84
N MET A 98 -10.33 10.11 -14.86
CA MET A 98 -11.22 8.96 -14.67
C MET A 98 -10.58 7.88 -13.78
N ALA A 99 -9.28 7.61 -13.98
CA ALA A 99 -8.51 6.67 -13.18
C ALA A 99 -8.40 7.14 -11.73
N HIS A 100 -8.14 8.42 -11.48
CA HIS A 100 -8.17 9.01 -10.13
C HIS A 100 -9.54 8.74 -9.46
N GLN A 101 -10.65 9.05 -10.13
CA GLN A 101 -11.99 8.78 -9.60
C GLN A 101 -12.25 7.29 -9.36
N SER A 102 -11.68 6.41 -10.19
CA SER A 102 -11.77 4.95 -10.05
C SER A 102 -10.94 4.46 -8.86
N ILE A 103 -9.73 4.94 -8.67
CA ILE A 103 -8.83 4.57 -7.57
C ILE A 103 -9.45 4.91 -6.21
N LEU A 104 -10.20 6.02 -6.11
CA LEU A 104 -10.85 6.41 -4.86
C LEU A 104 -12.10 5.57 -4.49
N ARG A 105 -12.51 4.60 -5.32
CA ARG A 105 -13.68 3.73 -5.03
C ARG A 105 -13.28 2.48 -4.26
N PRO A 106 -13.78 2.27 -3.03
CA PRO A 106 -13.49 1.07 -2.24
C PRO A 106 -13.83 -0.25 -2.95
N ASP A 107 -14.89 -0.27 -3.75
CA ASP A 107 -15.34 -1.47 -4.46
C ASP A 107 -14.38 -1.94 -5.57
N ASN A 108 -13.40 -1.10 -5.95
CA ASN A 108 -12.37 -1.45 -6.93
C ASN A 108 -11.19 -2.22 -6.32
N TYR A 109 -11.17 -2.40 -5.00
CA TYR A 109 -10.12 -3.13 -4.31
C TYR A 109 -10.54 -4.57 -4.02
N ARG A 110 -9.75 -5.53 -4.52
CA ARG A 110 -9.95 -6.95 -4.27
C ARG A 110 -8.98 -7.45 -3.21
N LEU A 111 -9.51 -8.11 -2.18
CA LEU A 111 -8.73 -8.76 -1.14
C LEU A 111 -8.09 -10.05 -1.66
N TYR A 112 -6.97 -10.42 -1.06
CA TYR A 112 -6.57 -11.82 -1.08
C TYR A 112 -7.48 -12.62 -0.15
N ASP A 113 -7.73 -13.89 -0.50
CA ASP A 113 -8.69 -14.75 0.22
C ASP A 113 -8.32 -14.95 1.70
N ASP A 114 -7.02 -14.91 2.01
CA ASP A 114 -6.45 -15.07 3.35
C ASP A 114 -6.53 -13.83 4.25
N THR A 115 -6.84 -12.66 3.68
CA THR A 115 -6.72 -11.37 4.38
C THR A 115 -7.66 -11.25 5.56
N LEU A 116 -8.95 -11.50 5.35
CA LEU A 116 -9.96 -11.41 6.41
C LEU A 116 -9.74 -12.45 7.52
N PRO A 117 -9.58 -13.75 7.20
CA PRO A 117 -9.34 -14.78 8.21
C PRO A 117 -8.13 -14.50 9.10
N VAL A 118 -7.02 -14.03 8.52
CA VAL A 118 -5.78 -13.77 9.27
C VAL A 118 -5.91 -12.55 10.19
N LEU A 119 -6.51 -11.47 9.70
CA LEU A 119 -6.76 -10.28 10.51
C LEU A 119 -7.69 -10.60 11.69
N GLU A 120 -8.75 -11.36 11.48
CA GLU A 120 -9.67 -11.77 12.56
C GLU A 120 -8.97 -12.66 13.60
N ASN A 121 -8.17 -13.62 13.14
CA ASN A 121 -7.41 -14.52 14.01
C ASN A 121 -6.38 -13.76 14.88
N LEU A 122 -5.59 -12.87 14.28
CA LEU A 122 -4.61 -12.09 15.05
C LEU A 122 -5.30 -11.12 16.02
N LYS A 123 -6.40 -10.48 15.60
CA LYS A 123 -7.22 -9.63 16.47
C LYS A 123 -7.79 -10.39 17.67
N SER A 124 -8.30 -11.61 17.47
CA SER A 124 -8.82 -12.43 18.58
C SER A 124 -7.74 -12.81 19.60
N LYS A 125 -6.46 -12.75 19.21
CA LYS A 125 -5.30 -12.98 20.07
C LYS A 125 -4.70 -11.69 20.65
N GLY A 126 -5.36 -10.55 20.45
CA GLY A 126 -4.99 -9.26 21.03
C GLY A 126 -4.01 -8.44 20.22
N TRP A 127 -3.71 -8.81 18.96
CA TRP A 127 -2.95 -7.96 18.06
C TRP A 127 -3.80 -6.80 17.56
N ARG A 128 -3.22 -5.60 17.58
CA ARG A 128 -3.80 -4.40 16.97
C ARG A 128 -3.25 -4.21 15.57
N HIS A 129 -4.08 -3.79 14.63
CA HIS A 129 -3.69 -3.69 13.23
C HIS A 129 -3.57 -2.24 12.79
N TYR A 130 -2.47 -1.91 12.13
CA TYR A 130 -2.26 -0.61 11.50
C TYR A 130 -1.82 -0.82 10.06
N ILE A 131 -2.39 -0.06 9.11
CA ILE A 131 -1.81 0.02 7.77
C ILE A 131 -0.65 1.01 7.78
N VAL A 132 0.44 0.68 7.10
CA VAL A 132 1.59 1.54 6.83
C VAL A 132 1.93 1.40 5.35
N SER A 133 1.49 2.34 4.53
CA SER A 133 1.50 2.19 3.06
C SER A 133 2.06 3.42 2.35
N ASN A 134 2.79 3.19 1.25
CA ASN A 134 3.14 4.26 0.31
C ASN A 134 1.93 4.54 -0.58
N ASN A 135 1.11 5.51 -0.20
CA ASN A 135 -0.19 5.73 -0.82
C ASN A 135 -0.61 7.20 -0.78
N PHE A 136 -1.78 7.49 -1.34
CA PHE A 136 -2.37 8.83 -1.33
C PHE A 136 -3.03 9.15 0.04
N PRO A 137 -3.23 10.44 0.37
CA PRO A 137 -3.74 10.87 1.68
C PRO A 137 -5.08 10.22 2.08
N GLU A 138 -5.97 9.98 1.12
CA GLU A 138 -7.34 9.48 1.35
C GLU A 138 -7.42 7.97 1.64
N LEU A 139 -6.30 7.25 1.69
CA LEU A 139 -6.31 5.79 1.89
C LEU A 139 -7.11 5.37 3.13
N ALA A 140 -7.01 6.12 4.23
CA ALA A 140 -7.74 5.82 5.47
C ALA A 140 -9.27 5.87 5.28
N ASP A 141 -9.78 6.76 4.42
CA ASP A 141 -11.21 6.83 4.08
C ASP A 141 -11.69 5.61 3.29
N ILE A 142 -10.85 5.12 2.38
CA ILE A 142 -11.12 3.93 1.59
C ILE A 142 -11.14 2.70 2.49
N VAL A 143 -10.09 2.48 3.26
CA VAL A 143 -9.96 1.34 4.18
C VAL A 143 -11.15 1.25 5.12
N ARG A 144 -11.61 2.37 5.69
CA ARG A 144 -12.78 2.39 6.59
C ARG A 144 -14.07 1.89 5.94
N ARG A 145 -14.19 1.93 4.61
CA ARG A 145 -15.35 1.47 3.85
C ARG A 145 -15.19 0.06 3.28
N MET A 146 -14.02 -0.54 3.43
CA MET A 146 -13.76 -1.92 3.00
C MET A 146 -14.31 -2.93 4.02
N PRO A 147 -14.57 -4.19 3.62
CA PRO A 147 -15.12 -5.23 4.50
C PRO A 147 -14.34 -5.44 5.81
N PHE A 148 -13.03 -5.23 5.79
CA PHE A 148 -12.15 -5.42 6.94
C PHE A 148 -11.88 -4.12 7.73
N GLY A 149 -12.41 -2.97 7.31
CA GLY A 149 -12.03 -1.65 7.84
C GLY A 149 -12.13 -1.53 9.36
N ASN A 150 -13.14 -2.17 9.96
CA ASN A 150 -13.37 -2.21 11.41
C ASN A 150 -12.37 -3.08 12.19
N LEU A 151 -11.49 -3.81 11.50
CA LEU A 151 -10.40 -4.58 12.11
C LEU A 151 -9.16 -3.72 12.39
N PHE A 152 -9.03 -2.55 11.75
CA PHE A 152 -7.87 -1.68 11.88
C PHE A 152 -8.03 -0.63 12.97
N ASN A 153 -6.95 -0.42 13.72
CA ASN A 153 -6.81 0.61 14.75
C ASN A 153 -6.29 1.94 14.16
N GLY A 154 -5.66 1.90 12.99
CA GLY A 154 -5.20 3.08 12.27
C GLY A 154 -4.73 2.75 10.87
N CYS A 155 -4.59 3.79 10.06
CA CYS A 155 -4.05 3.71 8.71
C CYS A 155 -3.09 4.89 8.53
N ILE A 156 -1.83 4.61 8.25
CA ILE A 156 -0.76 5.57 8.05
C ILE A 156 -0.39 5.51 6.57
N SER A 157 -0.81 6.54 5.83
CA SER A 157 -0.45 6.71 4.43
C SER A 157 0.74 7.64 4.30
N SER A 158 1.75 7.30 3.49
CA SER A 158 2.88 8.18 3.21
C SER A 158 2.43 9.54 2.65
N GLY A 159 1.38 9.53 1.82
CA GLY A 159 0.77 10.73 1.28
C GLY A 159 0.15 11.61 2.35
N GLU A 160 -0.28 11.09 3.50
CA GLU A 160 -0.76 11.91 4.61
C GLU A 160 0.41 12.45 5.46
N VAL A 161 1.37 11.57 5.81
CA VAL A 161 2.41 11.89 6.79
C VAL A 161 3.67 12.52 6.20
N GLY A 162 3.84 12.47 4.88
CA GLY A 162 4.97 13.02 4.11
C GLY A 162 6.23 12.13 4.08
N TYR A 163 6.22 10.95 4.69
CA TYR A 163 7.35 10.01 4.65
C TYR A 163 6.94 8.73 3.91
N ASP A 164 7.62 8.40 2.83
CA ASP A 164 7.46 7.12 2.14
C ASP A 164 8.40 6.05 2.74
N LYS A 165 7.93 4.81 2.84
CA LYS A 165 8.80 3.63 3.02
C LYS A 165 9.83 3.59 1.87
N PRO A 166 11.11 3.25 2.11
CA PRO A 166 11.70 2.71 3.34
C PRO A 166 12.15 3.74 4.39
N ASN A 167 11.74 5.01 4.31
CA ASN A 167 12.17 6.01 5.29
C ASN A 167 11.79 5.58 6.71
N PRO A 168 12.73 5.51 7.67
CA PRO A 168 12.39 5.08 9.03
C PRO A 168 11.44 6.05 9.75
N GLY A 169 11.24 7.26 9.22
CA GLY A 169 10.25 8.24 9.70
C GLY A 169 8.83 7.69 9.77
N ILE A 170 8.34 7.04 8.71
CA ILE A 170 6.97 6.50 8.67
C ILE A 170 6.79 5.37 9.69
N PHE A 171 7.79 4.49 9.84
CA PHE A 171 7.76 3.38 10.79
C PHE A 171 7.79 3.86 12.24
N ARG A 172 8.64 4.85 12.55
CA ARG A 172 8.67 5.48 13.88
C ARG A 172 7.35 6.19 14.21
N TYR A 173 6.76 6.87 13.23
CA TYR A 173 5.46 7.53 13.38
C TYR A 173 4.35 6.51 13.63
N ALA A 174 4.29 5.42 12.85
CA ALA A 174 3.34 4.33 13.05
C ALA A 174 3.51 3.69 14.45
N ARG A 175 4.75 3.47 14.90
CA ARG A 175 5.04 2.96 16.26
C ARG A 175 4.56 3.90 17.36
N TYR A 176 4.77 5.20 17.19
CA TYR A 176 4.27 6.21 18.12
C TYR A 176 2.74 6.23 18.17
N LEU A 177 2.06 6.24 17.03
CA LEU A 177 0.59 6.19 16.95
C LEU A 177 0.02 4.91 17.54
N ALA A 178 0.72 3.79 17.37
CA ALA A 178 0.38 2.54 18.02
C ALA A 178 0.67 2.55 19.54
N GLY A 179 1.10 3.66 20.13
CA GLY A 179 1.36 3.75 21.57
C GLY A 179 2.58 2.92 22.00
N ASN A 180 3.61 2.86 21.15
CA ASN A 180 4.87 2.17 21.40
C ASN A 180 4.69 0.73 21.91
N PRO A 181 4.10 -0.16 21.08
CA PRO A 181 3.89 -1.55 21.45
C PRO A 181 5.22 -2.24 21.82
N GLU A 182 5.13 -3.15 22.79
CA GLU A 182 6.24 -4.00 23.22
C GLU A 182 6.62 -4.99 22.11
N LYS A 183 5.62 -5.51 21.40
CA LYS A 183 5.78 -6.42 20.26
C LYS A 183 5.18 -5.79 19.02
N VAL A 184 6.00 -5.69 17.96
CA VAL A 184 5.57 -5.12 16.69
C VAL A 184 6.19 -5.88 15.53
N TRP A 185 5.41 -6.08 14.48
CA TRP A 185 5.86 -6.68 13.22
C TRP A 185 5.46 -5.78 12.05
N MET A 186 6.29 -5.74 11.01
CA MET A 186 5.90 -5.26 9.69
C MET A 186 5.64 -6.48 8.78
N VAL A 187 4.55 -6.45 8.03
CA VAL A 187 4.24 -7.46 7.01
C VAL A 187 3.98 -6.75 5.70
N GLY A 188 4.72 -7.09 4.66
CA GLY A 188 4.57 -6.47 3.34
C GLY A 188 5.22 -7.28 2.22
N ASP A 189 4.95 -6.91 0.98
CA ASP A 189 5.37 -7.63 -0.23
C ASP A 189 6.67 -7.08 -0.83
N ASN A 190 7.17 -5.94 -0.35
CA ASN A 190 8.35 -5.28 -0.89
C ASN A 190 9.56 -5.38 0.05
N ILE A 191 10.63 -6.02 -0.41
CA ILE A 191 11.84 -6.21 0.40
C ILE A 191 12.47 -4.87 0.79
N THR A 192 12.59 -3.92 -0.15
CA THR A 192 13.21 -2.63 0.17
C THR A 192 12.31 -1.80 1.07
N ALA A 193 11.07 -1.55 0.64
CA ALA A 193 10.16 -0.64 1.31
C ALA A 193 9.71 -1.19 2.67
N ASP A 194 9.22 -2.43 2.72
CA ASP A 194 8.58 -3.00 3.91
C ASP A 194 9.58 -3.67 4.83
N VAL A 195 10.44 -4.53 4.28
CA VAL A 195 11.36 -5.33 5.09
C VAL A 195 12.53 -4.49 5.57
N ARG A 196 13.36 -3.98 4.66
CA ARG A 196 14.55 -3.19 5.03
C ARG A 196 14.19 -1.87 5.69
N GLY A 197 13.13 -1.22 5.21
CA GLY A 197 12.60 -0.02 5.83
C GLY A 197 12.25 -0.23 7.30
N ALA A 198 11.45 -1.25 7.62
CA ALA A 198 11.06 -1.56 8.99
C ALA A 198 12.24 -2.02 9.86
N GLU A 199 13.11 -2.89 9.32
CA GLU A 199 14.30 -3.38 10.04
C GLU A 199 15.23 -2.22 10.43
N SER A 200 15.41 -1.23 9.54
CA SER A 200 16.20 -0.02 9.84
C SER A 200 15.61 0.85 10.96
N ALA A 201 14.30 0.71 11.22
CA ALA A 201 13.58 1.34 12.32
C ALA A 201 13.48 0.44 13.57
N GLY A 202 14.14 -0.70 13.59
CA GLY A 202 14.12 -1.66 14.69
C GLY A 202 12.80 -2.42 14.82
N ILE A 203 12.08 -2.62 13.72
CA ILE A 203 10.85 -3.41 13.64
C ILE A 203 11.15 -4.67 12.83
N PRO A 204 10.97 -5.88 13.40
CA PRO A 204 11.13 -7.11 12.63
C PRO A 204 10.06 -7.20 11.54
N ALA A 205 10.43 -7.75 10.39
CA ALA A 205 9.58 -7.74 9.21
C ALA A 205 9.48 -9.11 8.55
N ILE A 206 8.32 -9.38 7.94
CA ILE A 206 8.01 -10.59 7.19
C ILE A 206 7.70 -10.16 5.76
N LEU A 207 8.48 -10.70 4.82
CA LEU A 207 8.13 -10.61 3.39
C LEU A 207 6.99 -11.58 3.11
N VAL A 208 5.93 -11.12 2.44
CA VAL A 208 4.82 -11.98 2.02
C VAL A 208 4.66 -12.06 0.50
N ARG A 209 3.86 -13.01 0.05
CA ARG A 209 3.52 -13.28 -1.36
C ARG A 209 4.67 -13.85 -2.17
N GLU A 210 5.29 -13.03 -3.01
CA GLU A 210 6.28 -13.49 -3.98
C GLU A 210 7.53 -14.07 -3.27
N PRO A 211 8.21 -15.05 -3.90
CA PRO A 211 9.45 -15.58 -3.35
C PRO A 211 10.49 -14.49 -3.13
N ALA A 212 11.20 -14.58 -2.00
CA ALA A 212 12.31 -13.70 -1.70
C ALA A 212 13.39 -13.80 -2.79
N LYS A 213 13.64 -12.69 -3.50
CA LYS A 213 14.69 -12.60 -4.54
C LYS A 213 16.08 -12.36 -3.96
N GLU A 214 16.13 -12.01 -2.68
CA GLU A 214 17.34 -11.82 -1.88
C GLU A 214 17.07 -12.28 -0.43
N PRO A 215 18.11 -12.57 0.37
CA PRO A 215 17.92 -13.13 1.71
C PRO A 215 17.12 -12.20 2.64
N VAL A 216 16.03 -12.69 3.22
CA VAL A 216 15.25 -11.99 4.26
C VAL A 216 15.19 -12.84 5.53
N ALA A 217 15.01 -12.21 6.70
CA ALA A 217 14.94 -12.94 7.97
C ALA A 217 13.70 -13.84 8.06
N TYR A 218 12.56 -13.35 7.58
CA TYR A 218 11.29 -14.06 7.56
C TYR A 218 10.61 -13.87 6.21
N HIS A 219 10.12 -14.98 5.64
CA HIS A 219 9.32 -15.01 4.43
C HIS A 219 8.16 -15.96 4.61
N ALA A 220 6.99 -15.60 4.08
CA ALA A 220 5.79 -16.41 4.08
C ALA A 220 5.08 -16.28 2.72
N PRO A 221 4.65 -17.38 2.07
CA PRO A 221 3.97 -17.31 0.79
C PRO A 221 2.56 -16.71 0.90
N ALA A 222 1.89 -16.84 2.05
CA ALA A 222 0.59 -16.26 2.34
C ALA A 222 0.55 -15.64 3.75
N LEU A 223 -0.57 -14.98 4.08
CA LEU A 223 -0.72 -14.31 5.37
C LEU A 223 -0.92 -15.30 6.52
N GLU A 224 -1.42 -16.51 6.24
CA GLU A 224 -1.55 -17.57 7.25
C GLU A 224 -0.20 -17.94 7.85
N GLU A 225 0.82 -18.22 7.01
CA GLU A 225 2.16 -18.55 7.51
C GLU A 225 2.83 -17.33 8.15
N ALA A 226 2.55 -16.11 7.66
CA ALA A 226 3.02 -14.90 8.32
C ALA A 226 2.45 -14.79 9.74
N ALA A 227 1.18 -15.13 9.95
CA ALA A 227 0.55 -15.15 11.27
C ALA A 227 1.18 -16.22 12.19
N GLU A 228 1.54 -17.38 11.66
CA GLU A 228 2.27 -18.41 12.42
C GLU A 228 3.65 -17.91 12.87
N ILE A 229 4.39 -17.24 11.98
CA ILE A 229 5.70 -16.64 12.31
C ILE A 229 5.55 -15.61 13.42
N ILE A 230 4.57 -14.70 13.30
CA ILE A 230 4.29 -13.67 14.32
C ILE A 230 4.08 -14.32 15.69
N GLU A 231 3.28 -15.37 15.75
CA GLU A 231 2.89 -16.02 17.00
C GLU A 231 4.03 -16.83 17.62
N ASN A 232 4.82 -17.53 16.81
CA ASN A 232 5.93 -18.35 17.28
C ASN A 232 7.14 -17.53 17.77
N ASN A 233 7.24 -16.26 17.38
CA ASN A 233 8.35 -15.37 17.72
C ASN A 233 7.93 -14.23 18.68
N SER A 234 6.75 -14.31 19.29
CA SER A 234 6.18 -13.28 20.16
C SER A 234 6.06 -13.68 21.62
#